data_AF-A0AA95H0P4-F1
#
_entry.id   AF-A0AA95H0P4-F1
#
_cell.length_a   1.000
_cell.length_b   1.000
_cell.length_c   1.000
_cell.angle_alpha   90.00
_cell.angle_beta   90.00
_cell.angle_gamma   90.00
#
_symmetry.space_group_name_H-M   'P 1'
#
loop_
_entity.id
_entity.type
_entity.pdbx_description
1 polymer ?
#
loop_
_entity_poly.entity_id
_entity_poly.type
_entity_poly.pdbx_seq_one_letter_code
_entity_poly.pdbx_strand_id
1 'polypeptide(L)'
;MSIFHWSYATAFLERVERLNLHGLHFQHIELCERRAWMYLHKINFAQWYSRVQSGTALHETSYQRDHSVRGLMGLAPDRIDWEQHIVYENKGTAGAVEASSNQTAFYALLLAISTGQVWQAYTHVLSSKRKREVVLDAARLSKLWDASLRLEQLSQQADVPQVAKIPLCASCSLAIFCGYD
;
A
#
# COMPACT_ATOMS: atom_id res chain seq x y z
N MET A 1 1.82 7.65 27.11
CA MET A 1 2.21 7.17 25.77
C MET A 1 1.57 5.81 25.57
N SER A 2 0.79 5.62 24.51
CA SER A 2 0.17 4.33 24.22
C SER A 2 1.19 3.43 23.54
N ILE A 3 1.54 2.32 24.17
CA ILE A 3 2.48 1.35 23.61
C ILE A 3 1.74 0.53 22.56
N PHE A 4 2.26 0.50 21.34
CA PHE A 4 1.74 -0.39 20.31
C PHE A 4 2.33 -1.79 20.51
N HIS A 5 1.46 -2.79 20.61
CA HIS A 5 1.84 -4.19 20.68
C HIS A 5 0.97 -5.01 19.72
N TRP A 6 1.62 -5.80 18.87
CA TRP A 6 0.95 -6.69 17.93
C TRP A 6 1.74 -7.99 17.81
N SER A 7 1.09 -9.12 18.08
CA SER A 7 1.73 -10.44 18.16
C SER A 7 2.40 -10.88 16.87
N TYR A 8 1.94 -10.38 15.72
CA TYR A 8 2.48 -10.72 14.40
C TYR A 8 3.59 -9.78 13.91
N ALA A 9 3.98 -8.77 14.70
CA ALA A 9 4.89 -7.69 14.27
C ALA A 9 6.18 -8.21 13.64
N THR A 10 6.91 -9.10 14.31
CA THR A 10 8.17 -9.66 13.81
C THR A 10 7.98 -10.44 12.52
N ALA A 11 7.07 -11.41 12.49
CA ALA A 11 6.81 -12.23 11.31
C ALA A 11 6.30 -11.41 10.12
N PHE A 12 5.56 -10.33 10.38
CA PHE A 12 5.09 -9.42 9.35
C PHE A 12 6.25 -8.63 8.73
N LEU A 13 7.12 -8.04 9.56
CA LEU A 13 8.31 -7.31 9.08
C LEU A 13 9.24 -8.21 8.28
N GLU A 14 9.56 -9.40 8.79
CA GLU A 14 10.42 -10.36 8.08
C GLU A 14 9.86 -10.72 6.70
N ARG A 15 8.54 -10.88 6.58
CA ARG A 15 7.88 -11.14 5.28
C ARG A 15 7.96 -9.93 4.36
N VAL A 16 7.69 -8.74 4.87
CA VAL A 16 7.76 -7.49 4.12
C VAL A 16 9.16 -7.26 3.56
N GLU A 17 10.20 -7.45 4.36
CA GLU A 17 11.59 -7.30 3.95
C GLU A 17 12.00 -8.37 2.92
N ARG A 18 11.79 -9.65 3.25
CA ARG A 18 12.18 -10.78 2.38
C ARG A 18 11.55 -10.71 0.99
N LEU A 19 10.29 -10.29 0.90
CA LEU A 19 9.57 -10.17 -0.36
C LEU A 19 9.64 -8.77 -0.98
N ASN A 20 10.34 -7.83 -0.32
CA ASN A 20 10.41 -6.42 -0.69
C ASN A 20 9.01 -5.84 -0.98
N LEU A 21 8.09 -6.03 -0.03
CA LEU A 21 6.75 -5.48 -0.10
C LEU A 21 6.75 -3.98 0.21
N HIS A 22 5.85 -3.28 -0.44
CA HIS A 22 5.65 -1.83 -0.36
C HIS A 22 4.16 -1.53 -0.31
N GLY A 23 3.78 -0.32 0.09
CA GLY A 23 2.37 0.05 0.23
C GLY A 23 1.50 -0.23 -1.02
N LEU A 24 2.06 -0.09 -2.22
CA LEU A 24 1.36 -0.41 -3.47
C LEU A 24 0.96 -1.89 -3.60
N HIS A 25 1.71 -2.82 -3.00
CA HIS A 25 1.32 -4.23 -2.97
C HIS A 25 0.00 -4.43 -2.21
N PHE A 26 -0.15 -3.74 -1.08
CA PHE A 26 -1.36 -3.77 -0.26
C PHE A 26 -2.55 -3.06 -0.91
N GLN A 27 -2.29 -2.05 -1.76
CA GLN A 27 -3.33 -1.50 -2.64
C GLN A 27 -3.71 -2.51 -3.75
N HIS A 28 -2.73 -3.14 -4.40
CA HIS A 28 -3.02 -4.02 -5.52
C HIS A 28 -3.78 -5.28 -5.12
N ILE A 29 -3.43 -5.90 -4.00
CA ILE A 29 -4.11 -7.12 -3.55
C ILE A 29 -5.56 -6.87 -3.15
N GLU A 30 -5.86 -5.69 -2.57
CA GLU A 30 -7.22 -5.26 -2.28
C GLU A 30 -8.05 -5.05 -3.56
N LEU A 31 -7.40 -4.56 -4.61
CA LEU A 31 -8.04 -4.25 -5.88
C LEU A 31 -8.28 -5.50 -6.75
N CYS A 32 -7.26 -6.34 -6.90
CA CYS A 32 -7.27 -7.51 -7.76
C CYS A 32 -5.99 -8.35 -7.57
N GLU A 33 -6.15 -9.66 -7.31
CA GLU A 33 -5.02 -10.58 -7.18
C GLU A 33 -4.15 -10.67 -8.43
N ARG A 34 -4.75 -10.64 -9.64
CA ARG A 34 -3.98 -10.63 -10.89
C ARG A 34 -3.08 -9.39 -10.99
N ARG A 35 -3.58 -8.23 -10.55
CA ARG A 35 -2.80 -6.99 -10.50
C ARG A 35 -1.68 -7.07 -9.47
N ALA A 36 -1.94 -7.65 -8.30
CA ALA A 36 -0.92 -7.87 -7.28
C ALA A 36 0.17 -8.83 -7.76
N TRP A 37 -0.22 -9.94 -8.39
CA TRP A 37 0.70 -10.91 -9.00
C TRP A 37 1.58 -10.23 -10.04
N MET A 38 1.00 -9.50 -11.00
CA MET A 38 1.78 -8.79 -12.02
C MET A 38 2.79 -7.82 -11.40
N TYR A 39 2.37 -7.07 -10.38
CA TYR A 39 3.24 -6.12 -9.70
C TYR A 39 4.40 -6.81 -8.94
N LEU A 40 4.13 -7.94 -8.27
CA LEU A 40 5.16 -8.77 -7.62
C LEU A 40 6.18 -9.29 -8.64
N HIS A 41 5.70 -9.75 -9.80
CA HIS A 41 6.51 -10.27 -10.92
C HIS A 41 7.08 -9.16 -11.82
N LYS A 42 7.08 -7.90 -11.37
CA LYS A 42 7.66 -6.72 -12.04
C LYS A 42 7.06 -6.41 -13.42
N ILE A 43 5.86 -6.90 -13.69
CA ILE A 43 5.05 -6.54 -14.85
C ILE A 43 4.29 -5.25 -14.51
N ASN A 44 4.95 -4.11 -14.74
CA ASN A 44 4.40 -2.79 -14.43
C ASN A 44 4.51 -1.82 -15.61
N PHE A 45 3.35 -1.36 -16.09
CA PHE A 45 3.24 -0.39 -17.18
C PHE A 45 2.77 1.00 -16.70
N ALA A 46 2.69 1.23 -15.38
CA ALA A 46 2.15 2.46 -14.83
C ALA A 46 2.92 3.71 -15.31
N GLN A 47 4.23 3.59 -15.53
CA GLN A 47 5.08 4.63 -16.11
C GLN A 47 4.69 5.07 -17.53
N TRP A 48 3.91 4.27 -18.27
CA TRP A 48 3.41 4.58 -19.61
C TRP A 48 1.97 5.15 -19.58
N TYR A 49 1.34 5.20 -18.41
CA TYR A 49 0.00 5.73 -18.24
C TYR A 49 0.07 7.19 -17.74
N SER A 50 -0.45 8.12 -18.54
CA SER A 50 -0.31 9.57 -18.30
C SER A 50 -0.81 10.03 -16.92
N ARG A 51 -1.83 9.36 -16.37
CA ARG A 51 -2.36 9.66 -15.02
C ARG A 51 -1.43 9.28 -13.87
N VAL A 52 -0.43 8.42 -14.08
CA VAL A 52 0.52 7.99 -13.04
C VAL A 52 1.83 8.78 -13.08
N GLN A 53 2.31 9.16 -14.28
CA GLN A 53 3.55 9.95 -14.42
C GLN A 53 3.54 11.25 -13.59
N SER A 54 2.39 11.93 -13.50
CA SER A 54 2.27 13.16 -12.70
C SER A 54 2.41 12.93 -11.20
N GLY A 55 2.14 11.72 -10.70
CA GLY A 55 2.31 11.37 -9.28
C GLY A 55 3.77 11.07 -8.94
N THR A 56 4.46 10.26 -9.75
CA THR A 56 5.80 9.73 -9.44
C THR A 56 6.87 10.82 -9.26
N ALA A 57 6.87 11.85 -10.10
CA ALA A 57 7.88 12.92 -10.04
C ALA A 57 7.83 13.77 -8.74
N LEU A 58 6.66 13.84 -8.09
CA LEU A 58 6.49 14.56 -6.83
C LEU A 58 7.00 13.77 -5.62
N HIS A 59 7.01 12.43 -5.68
CA HIS A 59 7.41 11.58 -4.55
C HIS A 59 8.93 11.45 -4.38
N GLU A 60 9.70 11.37 -5.47
CA GLU A 60 11.16 11.13 -5.40
C GLU A 60 11.93 12.26 -4.68
N THR A 61 11.43 13.50 -4.71
CA THR A 61 12.08 14.66 -4.08
C THR A 61 11.71 14.87 -2.61
N SER A 62 10.62 14.26 -2.14
CA SER A 62 10.13 14.38 -0.75
C SER A 62 10.80 13.34 0.16
N TYR A 63 10.90 12.09 -0.31
CA TYR A 63 11.39 10.97 0.52
C TYR A 63 12.88 11.06 0.88
N GLN A 64 13.73 11.67 0.04
CA GLN A 64 15.17 11.74 0.29
C GLN A 64 15.56 12.56 1.53
N ARG A 65 14.66 13.36 2.09
CA ARG A 65 14.95 14.28 3.21
C ARG A 65 14.58 13.74 4.59
N ASP A 66 13.78 12.68 4.69
CA ASP A 66 13.41 12.11 5.97
C ASP A 66 14.36 10.95 6.34
N HIS A 67 15.20 11.14 7.34
CA HIS A 67 16.18 10.13 7.76
C HIS A 67 15.60 9.12 8.75
N SER A 68 14.47 9.41 9.37
CA SER A 68 13.85 8.54 10.37
C SER A 68 13.14 7.32 9.78
N VAL A 69 12.89 7.36 8.46
CA VAL A 69 12.41 6.21 7.68
C VAL A 69 13.54 5.32 7.12
N ARG A 70 14.81 5.69 7.32
CA ARG A 70 15.95 4.91 6.80
C ARG A 70 15.95 3.52 7.43
N GLY A 71 15.96 2.50 6.58
CA GLY A 71 15.91 1.09 6.98
C GLY A 71 14.49 0.51 7.01
N LEU A 72 13.44 1.33 6.93
CA LEU A 72 12.06 0.84 6.81
C LEU A 72 11.74 0.57 5.33
N MET A 73 12.12 -0.61 4.85
CA MET A 73 11.74 -1.07 3.51
C MET A 73 10.22 -1.05 3.36
N GLY A 74 9.72 -0.62 2.20
CA GLY A 74 8.27 -0.57 1.97
C GLY A 74 7.63 0.80 2.14
N LEU A 75 8.27 1.71 2.89
CA LEU A 75 7.68 2.97 3.30
C LEU A 75 7.93 4.06 2.25
N ALA A 76 6.88 4.58 1.61
CA ALA A 76 6.94 5.74 0.73
C ALA A 76 5.62 6.54 0.75
N PRO A 77 5.18 7.05 1.93
CA PRO A 77 4.01 7.90 2.03
C PRO A 77 4.27 9.31 1.45
N ASP A 78 3.20 10.05 1.16
CA ASP A 78 3.29 11.45 0.76
C ASP A 78 3.86 12.37 1.85
N ARG A 79 3.47 12.14 3.11
CA ARG A 79 3.92 12.95 4.25
C ARG A 79 3.85 12.16 5.56
N ILE A 80 4.81 12.42 6.45
CA ILE A 80 4.85 11.92 7.82
C ILE A 80 4.92 13.11 8.78
N ASP A 81 4.13 13.05 9.84
CA ASP A 81 4.15 13.97 10.98
C ASP A 81 4.60 13.17 12.21
N TRP A 82 5.88 13.28 12.54
CA TRP A 82 6.53 12.51 13.60
C TRP A 82 6.11 12.95 15.00
N GLU A 83 5.81 14.24 15.19
CA GLU A 83 5.41 14.78 16.48
C GLU A 83 4.03 14.24 16.88
N GLN A 84 3.11 14.16 15.92
CA GLN A 84 1.75 13.69 16.15
C GLN A 84 1.57 12.18 15.84
N HIS A 85 2.61 11.49 15.38
CA HIS A 85 2.55 10.09 14.89
C HIS A 85 1.49 9.88 13.80
N ILE A 86 1.52 10.71 12.76
CA ILE A 86 0.54 10.66 11.67
C ILE A 86 1.20 10.42 10.33
N VAL A 87 0.69 9.47 9.55
CA VAL A 87 1.05 9.26 8.14
C VAL A 87 -0.07 9.69 7.21
N TYR A 88 0.31 10.28 6.08
CA TYR A 88 -0.59 10.83 5.07
C TYR A 88 -0.30 10.24 3.69
N GLU A 89 -1.38 9.92 2.97
CA GLU A 89 -1.36 9.51 1.56
C GLU A 89 -2.38 10.36 0.77
N ASN A 90 -2.03 10.81 -0.42
CA ASN A 90 -2.86 11.57 -1.33
C ASN A 90 -3.54 10.64 -2.35
N LYS A 91 -4.84 10.87 -2.60
CA LYS A 91 -5.59 10.18 -3.65
C LYS A 91 -6.41 11.17 -4.47
N GLY A 92 -6.46 10.94 -5.78
CA GLY A 92 -7.17 11.82 -6.70
C GLY A 92 -8.69 11.88 -6.46
N THR A 93 -9.31 10.74 -6.11
CA THR A 93 -10.77 10.62 -5.97
C THR A 93 -11.17 9.79 -4.74
N ALA A 94 -12.43 9.92 -4.30
CA ALA A 94 -12.95 9.19 -3.15
C ALA A 94 -13.00 7.67 -3.37
N GLY A 95 -13.36 7.20 -4.57
CA GLY A 95 -13.34 5.77 -4.89
C GLY A 95 -11.94 5.16 -4.80
N ALA A 96 -10.90 5.93 -5.12
CA ALA A 96 -9.52 5.50 -4.92
C ALA A 96 -9.12 5.38 -3.44
N VAL A 97 -9.82 6.06 -2.52
CA VAL A 97 -9.56 5.97 -1.07
C VAL A 97 -9.96 4.62 -0.52
N GLU A 98 -11.18 4.17 -0.78
CA GLU A 98 -11.68 2.89 -0.26
C GLU A 98 -10.78 1.75 -0.74
N ALA A 99 -10.44 1.79 -2.03
CA ALA A 99 -9.61 0.82 -2.72
C ALA A 99 -8.10 0.85 -2.34
N SER A 100 -7.62 1.94 -1.71
CA SER A 100 -6.21 2.10 -1.33
C SER A 100 -6.01 2.27 0.17
N SER A 101 -7.07 2.12 0.98
CA SER A 101 -6.99 2.36 2.42
C SER A 101 -5.96 1.46 3.11
N ASN A 102 -5.76 0.24 2.60
CA ASN A 102 -4.76 -0.69 3.14
C ASN A 102 -3.31 -0.29 2.83
N GLN A 103 -3.05 0.52 1.80
CA GLN A 103 -1.72 1.10 1.59
C GLN A 103 -1.35 2.07 2.71
N THR A 104 -2.25 3.02 3.03
CA THR A 104 -1.99 4.00 4.09
C THR A 104 -1.93 3.33 5.46
N ALA A 105 -2.79 2.33 5.70
CA ALA A 105 -2.76 1.53 6.92
C ALA A 105 -1.46 0.74 7.08
N PHE A 106 -0.93 0.19 5.98
CA PHE A 106 0.36 -0.48 5.97
C PHE A 106 1.49 0.45 6.43
N TYR A 107 1.52 1.70 5.97
CA TYR A 107 2.51 2.67 6.42
C TYR A 107 2.42 2.97 7.92
N ALA A 108 1.20 3.19 8.44
CA ALA A 108 1.00 3.40 9.87
C ALA A 108 1.41 2.16 10.69
N LEU A 109 1.14 0.96 10.19
CA LEU A 109 1.55 -0.29 10.85
C LEU A 109 3.08 -0.42 10.91
N LEU A 110 3.80 -0.18 9.82
CA LEU A 110 5.27 -0.23 9.83
C LEU A 110 5.86 0.76 10.81
N LEU A 111 5.36 2.00 10.80
CA LEU A 111 5.79 3.04 11.73
C LEU A 111 5.49 2.64 13.17
N ALA A 112 4.30 2.10 13.45
CA ALA A 112 3.90 1.65 14.78
C ALA A 112 4.75 0.50 15.33
N ILE A 113 5.09 -0.48 14.49
CA ILE A 113 6.01 -1.55 14.88
C ILE A 113 7.41 -0.98 15.16
N SER A 114 7.90 -0.10 14.29
CA SER A 114 9.27 0.42 14.39
C SER A 114 9.50 1.35 15.59
N THR A 115 8.49 2.15 15.97
CA THR A 115 8.61 3.10 17.09
C THR A 115 8.03 2.58 18.39
N GLY A 116 7.27 1.47 18.35
CA GLY A 116 6.49 0.97 19.48
C GLY A 116 5.37 1.92 19.92
N GLN A 117 4.99 2.90 19.11
CA GLN A 117 3.90 3.86 19.38
C GLN A 117 2.72 3.61 18.45
N VAL A 118 1.52 4.06 18.85
CA VAL A 118 0.36 4.05 17.96
C VAL A 118 0.49 5.16 16.93
N TRP A 119 0.27 4.82 15.65
CA TRP A 119 0.27 5.77 14.54
C TRP A 119 -1.11 5.90 13.90
N GLN A 120 -1.48 7.12 13.53
CA GLN A 120 -2.70 7.41 12.79
C GLN A 120 -2.43 7.46 11.29
N ALA A 121 -3.38 6.96 10.50
CA ALA A 121 -3.32 7.01 9.04
C ALA A 121 -4.44 7.88 8.48
N TYR A 122 -4.09 8.76 7.55
CA TYR A 122 -5.07 9.56 6.83
C TYR A 122 -4.84 9.59 5.34
N THR A 123 -5.94 9.56 4.60
CA THR A 123 -5.93 9.76 3.16
C THR A 123 -6.54 11.12 2.81
N HIS A 124 -5.82 11.91 2.02
CA HIS A 124 -6.27 13.19 1.49
C HIS A 124 -6.87 13.00 0.10
N VAL A 125 -8.14 13.37 -0.06
CA VAL A 125 -8.84 13.33 -1.35
C VAL A 125 -8.66 14.66 -2.05
N LEU A 126 -7.76 14.72 -3.03
CA LEU A 126 -7.39 15.99 -3.68
C LEU A 126 -8.58 16.69 -4.35
N SER A 127 -9.47 15.94 -5.01
CA SER A 127 -10.63 16.51 -5.71
C SER A 127 -11.64 17.22 -4.80
N SER A 128 -11.77 16.75 -3.55
CA SER A 128 -12.73 17.30 -2.58
C SER A 128 -12.06 18.04 -1.43
N LYS A 129 -10.72 18.03 -1.38
CA LYS A 129 -9.89 18.52 -0.28
C LYS A 129 -10.27 17.94 1.09
N ARG A 130 -10.89 16.75 1.12
CA ARG A 130 -11.32 16.07 2.35
C ARG A 130 -10.22 15.15 2.87
N LYS A 131 -10.03 15.14 4.19
CA LYS A 131 -9.20 14.18 4.92
C LYS A 131 -10.10 13.04 5.41
N ARG A 132 -9.73 11.79 5.15
CA ARG A 132 -10.41 10.58 5.63
C ARG A 132 -9.46 9.80 6.52
N GLU A 133 -9.92 9.43 7.71
CA GLU A 133 -9.17 8.55 8.60
C GLU A 133 -9.20 7.12 8.09
N VAL A 134 -8.07 6.45 8.21
CA VAL A 134 -7.91 5.01 7.96
C VAL A 134 -7.61 4.36 9.31
N VAL A 135 -8.66 3.88 9.96
CA VAL A 135 -8.57 3.35 11.33
C VAL A 135 -7.78 2.04 11.35
N LEU A 136 -6.67 1.99 12.08
CA LEU A 136 -5.86 0.80 12.29
C LEU A 136 -6.37 -0.02 13.48
N ASP A 137 -7.55 -0.61 13.33
CA ASP A 137 -8.17 -1.49 14.31
C ASP A 137 -7.75 -2.96 14.14
N ALA A 138 -8.21 -3.84 15.04
CA ALA A 138 -7.89 -5.27 14.98
C ALA A 138 -8.33 -5.93 13.67
N ALA A 139 -9.46 -5.52 13.08
CA ALA A 139 -9.93 -6.04 11.82
C ALA A 139 -9.00 -5.66 10.66
N ARG A 140 -8.51 -4.41 10.64
CA ARG A 140 -7.54 -3.95 9.65
C ARG A 140 -6.17 -4.57 9.83
N LEU A 141 -5.73 -4.78 11.07
CA LEU A 141 -4.49 -5.53 11.35
C LEU A 141 -4.58 -6.96 10.81
N SER A 142 -5.72 -7.64 10.99
CA SER A 142 -5.96 -8.97 10.39
C SER A 142 -5.90 -8.90 8.87
N LYS A 143 -6.60 -7.92 8.25
CA LYS A 143 -6.56 -7.74 6.79
C LYS A 143 -5.15 -7.53 6.25
N LEU A 144 -4.33 -6.72 6.92
CA LEU A 144 -2.94 -6.50 6.51
C LEU A 144 -2.11 -7.78 6.66
N TRP A 145 -2.29 -8.53 7.75
CA TRP A 145 -1.64 -9.83 7.92
C TRP A 145 -2.02 -10.81 6.81
N ASP A 146 -3.32 -11.00 6.57
CA ASP A 146 -3.84 -11.93 5.56
C ASP A 146 -3.40 -11.50 4.15
N ALA A 147 -3.42 -10.20 3.85
CA ALA A 147 -2.88 -9.65 2.62
C ALA A 147 -1.39 -9.98 2.45
N SER A 148 -0.58 -9.90 3.52
CA SER A 148 0.84 -10.25 3.46
C SER A 148 1.05 -11.74 3.15
N LEU A 149 0.25 -12.62 3.75
CA LEU A 149 0.27 -14.07 3.47
C LEU A 149 -0.14 -14.36 2.03
N ARG A 150 -1.17 -13.67 1.54
CA ARG A 150 -1.64 -13.85 0.16
C ARG A 150 -0.60 -13.34 -0.85
N LEU A 151 0.02 -12.19 -0.59
CA LEU A 151 1.11 -11.67 -1.42
C LEU A 151 2.31 -12.63 -1.47
N GLU A 152 2.62 -13.29 -0.36
CA GLU A 152 3.64 -14.34 -0.32
C GLU A 152 3.28 -15.52 -1.23
N GLN A 153 2.06 -16.04 -1.14
CA GLN A 153 1.59 -17.11 -2.03
C GLN A 153 1.68 -16.70 -3.51
N LEU A 154 1.23 -15.49 -3.84
CA LEU A 154 1.28 -14.97 -5.21
C LEU A 154 2.71 -14.81 -5.73
N SER A 155 3.66 -14.44 -4.87
CA SER A 155 5.06 -14.29 -5.25
C SER A 155 5.71 -15.61 -5.69
N GLN A 156 5.20 -16.74 -5.20
CA GLN A 156 5.69 -18.09 -5.50
C GLN A 156 4.92 -18.76 -6.65
N GLN A 157 3.79 -18.17 -7.06
CA GLN A 157 2.94 -18.74 -8.08
C GLN A 157 3.51 -18.46 -9.48
N ALA A 158 3.72 -19.51 -10.28
CA ALA A 158 4.28 -19.40 -11.63
C ALA A 158 3.30 -18.77 -12.64
N ASP A 159 2.01 -19.08 -12.50
CA ASP A 159 0.96 -18.61 -13.40
C ASP A 159 0.12 -17.50 -12.79
N VAL A 160 -0.44 -16.63 -13.64
CA VAL A 160 -1.36 -15.59 -13.21
C VAL A 160 -2.59 -16.21 -12.51
N PRO A 161 -3.02 -15.71 -11.33
CA PRO A 161 -4.18 -16.23 -10.61
C PRO A 161 -5.46 -16.27 -11.44
N GLN A 162 -6.16 -17.39 -11.42
CA GLN A 162 -7.46 -17.56 -12.08
C GLN A 162 -8.55 -16.90 -11.20
N VAL A 163 -9.01 -15.71 -11.59
CA VAL A 163 -10.09 -14.98 -10.91
C VAL A 163 -11.08 -14.47 -11.95
N ALA A 164 -12.34 -14.22 -11.61
CA ALA A 164 -13.31 -13.70 -12.57
C ALA A 164 -12.98 -12.27 -13.04
N LYS A 165 -13.43 -11.89 -14.25
CA LYS A 165 -13.41 -10.48 -14.70
C LYS A 165 -14.30 -9.66 -13.77
N ILE A 166 -13.79 -8.52 -13.32
CA ILE A 166 -14.48 -7.60 -12.40
C ILE A 166 -14.70 -6.23 -13.07
N PRO A 167 -15.60 -5.38 -12.55
CA PRO A 167 -15.84 -4.06 -13.14
C PRO A 167 -14.58 -3.18 -13.29
N LEU A 168 -13.62 -3.33 -12.36
CA LEU A 168 -12.34 -2.63 -12.42
C LEU A 168 -11.54 -2.94 -13.69
N CYS A 169 -11.70 -4.14 -14.29
CA CYS A 169 -10.95 -4.57 -15.48
C CYS A 169 -11.09 -3.58 -16.64
N ALA A 170 -12.29 -2.99 -16.84
CA ALA A 170 -12.57 -2.05 -17.93
C ALA A 170 -11.73 -0.76 -17.89
N SER A 171 -11.13 -0.43 -16.74
CA SER A 171 -10.29 0.76 -16.56
C SER A 171 -8.89 0.42 -16.02
N CYS A 172 -8.55 -0.87 -15.94
CA CYS A 172 -7.29 -1.31 -15.38
C CYS A 172 -6.16 -1.08 -16.37
N SER A 173 -5.09 -0.40 -15.93
CA SER A 173 -3.89 -0.15 -16.75
C SER A 173 -3.14 -1.42 -17.15
N LEU A 174 -3.48 -2.58 -16.58
CA LEU A 174 -2.90 -3.87 -16.91
C LEU A 174 -3.84 -4.76 -17.75
N ALA A 175 -5.06 -4.32 -18.09
CA ALA A 175 -6.08 -5.17 -18.71
C ALA A 175 -5.58 -5.90 -19.98
N ILE A 176 -4.90 -5.15 -20.86
CA ILE A 176 -4.31 -5.65 -22.12
C ILE A 176 -3.30 -6.79 -21.90
N PHE A 177 -2.54 -6.74 -20.81
CA PHE A 177 -1.55 -7.77 -20.47
C PHE A 177 -2.12 -8.88 -19.59
N CYS A 178 -3.29 -8.63 -19.00
CA CYS A 178 -3.99 -9.47 -18.06
C CYS A 178 -4.99 -10.41 -18.75
N GLY A 179 -5.18 -10.30 -20.06
CA GLY A 179 -6.11 -11.15 -20.82
C GLY A 179 -7.58 -10.96 -20.42
N TYR A 180 -7.90 -9.86 -19.73
CA TYR A 180 -9.26 -9.42 -19.37
C TYR A 180 -9.52 -8.00 -19.87
N ASP A 181 -8.98 -7.67 -21.04
CA ASP A 181 -9.45 -6.55 -21.85
C ASP A 181 -10.96 -6.68 -22.12
#